data_AF-A0A950FKE3-F1
#
_entry.id   AF-A0A950FKE3-F1
#
_cell.length_a   1.000
_cell.length_b   1.000
_cell.length_c   1.000
_cell.angle_alpha   90.00
_cell.angle_beta   90.00
_cell.angle_gamma   90.00
#
_symmetry.space_group_name_H-M   'P 1'
#
loop_
_entity.id
_entity.type
_entity.pdbx_description
1 polymer ?
#
loop_
_entity_poly.entity_id
_entity_poly.type
_entity_poly.pdbx_seq_one_letter_code
_entity_poly.pdbx_strand_id
1 'polypeptide(L)'
;MRSFLHLLFVITMAAGVSACAHTARISSTIHKSWTAVRSTVSRPSKHKSNPALPPLRYAARTATLDVTFGLQVAGVAPLPDDFVPDMSRPPLWLQRGSAVGVIGTRTGKSVMLGFSGANLSRQRVVIEDYGAGAPGGRLLDVAASPDGHTLATVVAGASRDRLEVNLIDESSLSDTLRIANLDGEFNAAQLTWLSSGDIALATQAATPPASELTTETTTAAPVSGLYLITAGPPTSIRRLDGIKCPLSPLAFSPNDAFAVAQGTSTAPPQIIDVHAESCTGLPSGGPLQVLGWAPDSTAFLYRSADRNSVFRFDILAGRSATIAISSGAAAYASDGTIIALGSQELSWRRAVAEPMSRVKAQIALFDPHQSLTTINSLGFATQSALLAQSTMMFSQVSNDAIIDTAISGATGPVRLIIEYSYPARAAFVLAHGEVQGPVAISWSPDGKQIAIVDGDATHSILAVIAPPK
;
A
#
# COMPACT_ATOMS: atom_id res chain seq x y z
N MET A 1 7.16 16.48 -73.29
CA MET A 1 6.26 15.86 -74.29
C MET A 1 5.84 14.49 -73.77
N ARG A 2 4.55 14.10 -73.91
CA ARG A 2 3.97 12.73 -73.94
C ARG A 2 4.39 11.71 -72.85
N SER A 3 3.50 10.90 -72.23
CA SER A 3 2.04 10.76 -72.37
C SER A 3 1.43 9.93 -71.21
N PHE A 4 0.16 10.23 -70.87
CA PHE A 4 -0.97 9.37 -70.44
C PHE A 4 -0.74 8.15 -69.50
N LEU A 5 -1.48 7.89 -68.41
CA LEU A 5 -2.86 8.22 -67.95
C LEU A 5 -4.00 7.37 -68.56
N HIS A 6 -4.48 6.38 -67.79
CA HIS A 6 -5.76 5.63 -67.88
C HIS A 6 -5.90 4.75 -66.60
N LEU A 7 -7.07 4.37 -66.06
CA LEU A 7 -8.50 4.69 -66.34
C LEU A 7 -9.33 4.57 -65.02
N LEU A 8 -10.59 5.02 -65.01
CA LEU A 8 -11.55 5.00 -63.88
C LEU A 8 -12.86 4.24 -64.24
N PHE A 9 -13.83 4.16 -63.31
CA PHE A 9 -15.22 3.62 -63.45
C PHE A 9 -15.38 2.07 -63.53
N VAL A 10 -16.52 1.42 -63.24
CA VAL A 10 -17.93 1.86 -62.99
C VAL A 10 -18.57 1.17 -61.74
N ILE A 11 -19.68 1.74 -61.26
CA ILE A 11 -20.56 1.38 -60.12
C ILE A 11 -21.73 0.44 -60.51
N THR A 12 -22.18 -0.46 -59.61
CA THR A 12 -23.61 -0.84 -59.36
C THR A 12 -23.72 -1.52 -57.97
N MET A 13 -24.66 -1.28 -57.03
CA MET A 13 -26.13 -1.04 -56.99
C MET A 13 -27.03 -2.29 -57.13
N ALA A 14 -27.56 -2.77 -55.99
CA ALA A 14 -28.67 -3.71 -55.85
C ALA A 14 -29.49 -3.34 -54.56
N ALA A 15 -30.68 -3.91 -54.31
CA ALA A 15 -31.62 -3.40 -53.29
C ALA A 15 -32.45 -4.48 -52.53
N GLY A 16 -33.07 -4.05 -51.41
CA GLY A 16 -34.00 -4.83 -50.57
C GLY A 16 -34.02 -4.28 -49.13
N VAL A 17 -35.04 -3.60 -48.55
CA VAL A 17 -36.50 -3.49 -48.81
C VAL A 17 -37.22 -4.83 -48.53
N SER A 18 -38.26 -4.99 -47.69
CA SER A 18 -39.10 -4.10 -46.84
C SER A 18 -39.80 -4.94 -45.74
N ALA A 19 -40.56 -4.43 -44.73
CA ALA A 19 -40.59 -3.19 -43.93
C ALA A 19 -41.81 -3.22 -42.96
N CYS A 20 -41.92 -2.23 -42.05
CA CYS A 20 -43.11 -1.92 -41.20
C CYS A 20 -43.50 -2.93 -40.09
N ALA A 21 -44.30 -2.58 -39.07
CA ALA A 21 -44.51 -1.31 -38.35
C ALA A 21 -45.42 -1.57 -37.12
N HIS A 22 -45.32 -0.75 -36.05
CA HIS A 22 -46.50 -0.04 -35.53
C HIS A 22 -46.13 1.07 -34.54
N THR A 23 -46.93 2.14 -34.53
CA THR A 23 -46.87 3.23 -33.55
C THR A 23 -48.07 3.16 -32.60
N ALA A 24 -47.87 3.61 -31.36
CA ALA A 24 -48.94 4.02 -30.45
C ALA A 24 -48.51 5.28 -29.71
N ARG A 25 -49.31 6.36 -29.79
CA ARG A 25 -49.16 7.58 -28.98
C ARG A 25 -50.04 7.47 -27.75
N ILE A 26 -49.58 7.97 -26.60
CA ILE A 26 -50.44 8.66 -25.64
C ILE A 26 -49.75 9.99 -25.26
N SER A 27 -50.53 11.06 -25.15
CA SER A 27 -50.04 12.38 -24.72
C SER A 27 -51.12 13.15 -23.98
N SER A 28 -50.77 13.66 -22.80
CA SER A 28 -51.48 14.66 -21.98
C SER A 28 -50.39 15.31 -21.12
N THR A 29 -50.05 16.60 -21.13
CA THR A 29 -50.80 17.89 -21.19
C THR A 29 -51.83 18.07 -20.07
N ILE A 30 -52.07 19.36 -19.71
CA ILE A 30 -52.63 19.85 -18.43
C ILE A 30 -51.64 19.68 -17.26
N HIS A 31 -51.13 20.72 -16.58
CA HIS A 31 -51.15 22.18 -16.86
C HIS A 31 -49.99 22.90 -16.13
N LYS A 32 -49.81 24.21 -16.34
CA LYS A 32 -49.18 25.16 -15.38
C LYS A 32 -50.25 26.13 -14.86
N SER A 33 -50.19 26.52 -13.59
CA SER A 33 -50.95 27.69 -13.10
C SER A 33 -50.23 28.35 -11.92
N TRP A 34 -50.07 29.68 -12.01
CA TRP A 34 -49.63 30.53 -10.90
C TRP A 34 -50.85 31.15 -10.23
N THR A 35 -50.91 31.10 -8.90
CA THR A 35 -51.68 32.06 -8.08
C THR A 35 -50.95 32.29 -6.76
N ALA A 36 -50.36 33.47 -6.60
CA ALA A 36 -50.10 34.02 -5.28
C ALA A 36 -51.32 34.84 -4.85
N VAL A 37 -51.74 34.77 -3.57
CA VAL A 37 -52.41 35.87 -2.85
C VAL A 37 -52.63 35.52 -1.37
N ARG A 38 -52.45 36.53 -0.51
CA ARG A 38 -52.88 36.66 0.91
C ARG A 38 -52.42 35.61 1.93
N SER A 39 -51.56 36.12 2.81
CA SER A 39 -51.53 35.80 4.23
C SER A 39 -52.91 35.90 4.91
N THR A 40 -53.21 34.92 5.78
CA THR A 40 -54.20 35.03 6.86
C THR A 40 -53.61 34.45 8.13
N VAL A 41 -53.68 35.19 9.24
CA VAL A 41 -53.14 34.77 10.55
C VAL A 41 -54.12 33.85 11.25
N SER A 42 -53.70 32.64 11.62
CA SER A 42 -54.52 31.75 12.47
C SER A 42 -53.70 30.78 13.34
N ARG A 43 -53.72 31.04 14.66
CA ARG A 43 -53.50 30.16 15.84
C ARG A 43 -52.43 29.04 15.83
N PRO A 44 -51.65 28.89 16.92
CA PRO A 44 -50.73 27.77 17.09
C PRO A 44 -51.48 26.46 17.41
N SER A 45 -51.57 25.54 16.45
CA SER A 45 -51.87 24.14 16.73
C SER A 45 -50.67 23.46 17.38
N LYS A 46 -50.86 22.76 18.52
CA LYS A 46 -49.83 21.90 19.12
C LYS A 46 -49.50 20.75 18.15
N HIS A 47 -48.51 20.93 17.29
CA HIS A 47 -48.00 19.82 16.50
C HIS A 47 -47.33 18.83 17.45
N LYS A 48 -47.92 17.64 17.54
CA LYS A 48 -47.37 16.51 18.27
C LYS A 48 -46.04 16.18 17.61
N SER A 49 -44.93 16.44 18.29
CA SER A 49 -43.60 16.07 17.78
C SER A 49 -43.57 14.56 17.60
N ASN A 50 -43.40 14.08 16.36
CA ASN A 50 -43.01 12.70 16.15
C ASN A 50 -41.74 12.46 16.98
N PRO A 51 -41.61 11.31 17.68
CA PRO A 51 -40.33 10.95 18.27
C PRO A 51 -39.31 10.95 17.14
N ALA A 52 -38.19 11.66 17.33
CA ALA A 52 -37.11 11.66 16.35
C ALA A 52 -36.71 10.20 16.10
N LEU A 53 -36.59 9.82 14.82
CA LEU A 53 -36.03 8.52 14.46
C LEU A 53 -34.66 8.42 15.16
N PRO A 54 -34.39 7.33 15.90
CA PRO A 54 -33.10 7.17 16.55
C PRO A 54 -32.01 7.25 15.47
N PRO A 55 -30.92 8.01 15.69
CA PRO A 55 -29.90 8.18 14.67
C PRO A 55 -29.38 6.81 14.25
N LEU A 56 -29.38 6.56 12.94
CA LEU A 56 -29.02 5.26 12.37
C LEU A 56 -27.61 4.87 12.82
N ARG A 57 -27.53 3.93 13.75
CA ARG A 57 -26.27 3.40 14.27
C ARG A 57 -25.67 2.44 13.27
N TYR A 58 -25.14 2.98 12.17
CA TYR A 58 -24.39 2.19 11.22
C TYR A 58 -23.02 1.84 11.82
N ALA A 59 -22.93 0.64 12.38
CA ALA A 59 -21.65 -0.02 12.59
C ALA A 59 -21.27 -0.69 11.27
N ALA A 60 -20.22 -0.19 10.62
CA ALA A 60 -19.62 -0.88 9.48
C ALA A 60 -18.77 -2.05 9.97
N ARG A 61 -18.42 -2.98 9.08
CA ARG A 61 -17.58 -4.14 9.38
C ARG A 61 -16.58 -4.41 8.27
N THR A 62 -15.40 -4.91 8.64
CA THR A 62 -14.50 -5.64 7.73
C THR A 62 -14.86 -7.14 7.76
N ALA A 63 -13.94 -8.04 7.40
CA ALA A 63 -14.16 -9.48 7.53
C ALA A 63 -14.28 -9.90 9.01
N THR A 64 -13.41 -9.35 9.86
CA THR A 64 -13.27 -9.74 11.27
C THR A 64 -13.59 -8.62 12.26
N LEU A 65 -13.55 -7.35 11.84
CA LEU A 65 -13.61 -6.17 12.72
C LEU A 65 -14.95 -5.44 12.64
N ASP A 66 -15.50 -5.08 13.79
CA ASP A 66 -16.46 -3.98 13.94
C ASP A 66 -15.71 -2.65 13.82
N VAL A 67 -16.21 -1.73 12.99
CA VAL A 67 -15.71 -0.35 12.90
C VAL A 67 -16.42 0.50 13.96
N THR A 68 -15.66 1.30 14.70
CA THR A 68 -16.16 2.07 15.84
C THR A 68 -17.24 3.07 15.44
N PHE A 69 -18.33 3.11 16.21
CA PHE A 69 -19.50 3.94 15.89
C PHE A 69 -19.17 5.44 15.87
N GLY A 70 -19.60 6.11 14.80
CA GLY A 70 -19.41 7.55 14.58
C GLY A 70 -18.30 7.89 13.58
N LEU A 71 -17.48 6.93 13.19
CA LEU A 71 -16.47 7.11 12.14
C LEU A 71 -17.11 7.21 10.75
N GLN A 72 -16.51 8.04 9.88
CA GLN A 72 -16.91 8.13 8.49
C GLN A 72 -16.29 6.98 7.70
N VAL A 73 -17.14 6.07 7.21
CA VAL A 73 -16.71 4.96 6.34
C VAL A 73 -17.03 5.35 4.89
N ALA A 74 -15.99 5.50 4.07
CA ALA A 74 -16.13 5.88 2.66
C ALA A 74 -16.60 4.70 1.79
N GLY A 75 -16.33 3.46 2.23
CA GLY A 75 -16.89 2.26 1.65
C GLY A 75 -16.33 0.97 2.26
N VAL A 76 -16.99 -0.13 1.93
CA VAL A 76 -16.59 -1.49 2.26
C VAL A 76 -16.90 -2.36 1.04
N ALA A 77 -15.91 -3.11 0.56
CA ALA A 77 -16.05 -4.05 -0.55
C ALA A 77 -15.47 -5.42 -0.17
N PRO A 78 -16.23 -6.52 -0.30
CA PRO A 78 -15.66 -7.85 -0.21
C PRO A 78 -14.69 -8.09 -1.36
N LEU A 79 -13.59 -8.78 -1.09
CA LEU A 79 -12.73 -9.32 -2.14
C LEU A 79 -13.37 -10.62 -2.68
N PRO A 80 -13.13 -11.01 -3.95
CA PRO A 80 -13.65 -12.26 -4.48
C PRO A 80 -13.12 -13.49 -3.74
N ASP A 81 -13.97 -14.50 -3.54
CA ASP A 81 -13.64 -15.79 -2.90
C ASP A 81 -12.47 -16.55 -3.59
N ASP A 82 -12.14 -16.20 -4.83
CA ASP A 82 -11.03 -16.77 -5.61
C ASP A 82 -9.75 -15.90 -5.62
N PHE A 83 -9.73 -14.81 -4.86
CA PHE A 83 -8.62 -13.86 -4.71
C PHE A 83 -8.06 -13.86 -3.29
N VAL A 84 -6.79 -14.26 -3.13
CA VAL A 84 -6.06 -14.21 -1.87
C VAL A 84 -5.17 -12.96 -1.85
N PRO A 85 -5.42 -11.96 -0.98
CA PRO A 85 -4.60 -10.74 -0.91
C PRO A 85 -3.18 -11.03 -0.42
N ASP A 86 -2.21 -10.29 -0.95
CA ASP A 86 -0.84 -10.30 -0.46
C ASP A 86 -0.74 -9.40 0.79
N MET A 87 -1.02 -10.00 1.94
CA MET A 87 -1.03 -9.31 3.24
C MET A 87 0.37 -8.87 3.71
N SER A 88 1.44 -9.14 2.95
CA SER A 88 2.75 -8.52 3.18
C SER A 88 2.85 -7.10 2.59
N ARG A 89 1.87 -6.70 1.77
CA ARG A 89 1.89 -5.46 1.01
C ARG A 89 0.75 -4.52 1.41
N PRO A 90 1.03 -3.23 1.71
CA PRO A 90 -0.02 -2.25 2.00
C PRO A 90 -0.88 -2.01 0.74
N PRO A 91 -2.19 -1.71 0.88
CA PRO A 91 -3.03 -1.34 -0.26
C PRO A 91 -2.49 -0.07 -0.94
N LEU A 92 -2.36 -0.09 -2.27
CA LEU A 92 -1.88 1.05 -3.04
C LEU A 92 -3.00 2.08 -3.22
N TRP A 93 -2.71 3.36 -3.01
CA TRP A 93 -3.67 4.42 -3.29
C TRP A 93 -3.53 4.92 -4.72
N LEU A 94 -4.68 5.05 -5.39
CA LEU A 94 -4.82 5.40 -6.79
C LEU A 94 -5.66 6.68 -6.92
N GLN A 95 -5.52 7.38 -8.05
CA GLN A 95 -6.30 8.60 -8.36
C GLN A 95 -6.29 9.64 -7.23
N ARG A 96 -5.12 9.96 -6.66
CA ARG A 96 -4.97 10.89 -5.51
C ARG A 96 -5.83 10.55 -4.29
N GLY A 97 -6.17 9.27 -4.10
CA GLY A 97 -6.95 8.80 -2.96
C GLY A 97 -8.44 8.56 -3.22
N SER A 98 -8.92 8.66 -4.47
CA SER A 98 -10.31 8.28 -4.83
C SER A 98 -10.48 6.81 -5.24
N ALA A 99 -9.39 6.04 -5.30
CA ALA A 99 -9.38 4.62 -5.58
C ALA A 99 -8.27 3.88 -4.80
N VAL A 100 -8.42 2.56 -4.62
CA VAL A 100 -7.47 1.70 -3.91
C VAL A 100 -7.19 0.44 -4.72
N GLY A 101 -5.91 0.09 -4.90
CA GLY A 101 -5.43 -1.17 -5.46
C GLY A 101 -5.05 -2.16 -4.35
N VAL A 102 -5.62 -3.37 -4.41
CA VAL A 102 -5.22 -4.50 -3.55
C VAL A 102 -4.49 -5.52 -4.42
N ILE A 103 -3.25 -5.84 -4.04
CA ILE A 103 -2.39 -6.83 -4.71
C ILE A 103 -2.65 -8.19 -4.06
N GLY A 104 -2.60 -9.26 -4.85
CA GLY A 104 -2.77 -10.62 -4.38
C GLY A 104 -2.62 -11.64 -5.49
N THR A 105 -3.15 -12.83 -5.27
CA THR A 105 -3.19 -13.89 -6.28
C THR A 105 -4.60 -14.36 -6.57
N ARG A 106 -4.88 -14.67 -7.83
CA ARG A 106 -6.16 -15.21 -8.31
C ARG A 106 -5.91 -16.40 -9.21
N THR A 107 -6.46 -17.57 -8.91
CA THR A 107 -6.22 -18.81 -9.69
C THR A 107 -4.72 -19.15 -9.93
N GLY A 108 -3.84 -18.74 -9.00
CA GLY A 108 -2.38 -18.91 -9.12
C GLY A 108 -1.62 -17.87 -9.95
N LYS A 109 -2.32 -16.88 -10.52
CA LYS A 109 -1.74 -15.67 -11.13
C LYS A 109 -1.58 -14.55 -10.10
N SER A 110 -0.60 -13.68 -10.28
CA SER A 110 -0.53 -12.36 -9.62
C SER A 110 -1.57 -11.41 -10.24
N VAL A 111 -2.33 -10.71 -9.39
CA VAL A 111 -3.40 -9.77 -9.80
C VAL A 111 -3.42 -8.56 -8.87
N MET A 112 -3.69 -7.38 -9.43
CA MET A 112 -4.10 -6.20 -8.67
C MET A 112 -5.56 -5.84 -8.97
N LEU A 113 -6.41 -5.87 -7.95
CA LEU A 113 -7.81 -5.44 -8.00
C LEU A 113 -7.93 -3.98 -7.57
N GLY A 114 -8.53 -3.14 -8.41
CA GLY A 114 -8.79 -1.73 -8.14
C GLY A 114 -10.25 -1.49 -7.72
N PHE A 115 -10.44 -0.76 -6.63
CA PHE A 115 -11.73 -0.42 -6.03
C PHE A 115 -11.93 1.09 -6.03
N SER A 116 -13.09 1.57 -6.46
CA SER A 116 -13.34 3.00 -6.67
C SER A 116 -14.82 3.38 -6.59
N GLY A 117 -15.09 4.69 -6.59
CA GLY A 117 -16.45 5.23 -6.57
C GLY A 117 -17.13 5.15 -5.19
N ALA A 118 -18.37 5.64 -5.12
CA ALA A 118 -19.13 5.66 -3.87
C ALA A 118 -19.26 4.25 -3.26
N ASN A 119 -18.99 4.13 -1.96
CA ASN A 119 -18.99 2.86 -1.22
C ASN A 119 -18.07 1.77 -1.82
N LEU A 120 -17.01 2.16 -2.56
CA LEU A 120 -16.11 1.23 -3.29
C LEU A 120 -16.80 0.35 -4.34
N SER A 121 -17.99 0.75 -4.80
CA SER A 121 -18.89 -0.06 -5.64
C SER A 121 -18.37 -0.39 -7.06
N ARG A 122 -17.24 0.17 -7.50
CA ARG A 122 -16.60 -0.14 -8.79
C ARG A 122 -15.30 -0.90 -8.58
N GLN A 123 -15.39 -2.22 -8.68
CA GLN A 123 -14.24 -3.12 -8.74
C GLN A 123 -13.80 -3.36 -10.20
N ARG A 124 -12.49 -3.41 -10.45
CA ARG A 124 -11.88 -3.82 -11.73
C ARG A 124 -10.59 -4.61 -11.51
N VAL A 125 -10.21 -5.46 -12.47
CA VAL A 125 -8.81 -5.89 -12.60
C VAL A 125 -8.03 -4.71 -13.17
N VAL A 126 -6.92 -4.35 -12.54
CA VAL A 126 -6.04 -3.26 -12.98
C VAL A 126 -4.78 -3.84 -13.64
N ILE A 127 -4.20 -4.87 -13.03
CA ILE A 127 -3.05 -5.62 -13.56
C ILE A 127 -3.28 -7.12 -13.33
N GLU A 128 -2.86 -7.97 -14.27
CA GLU A 128 -2.92 -9.44 -14.18
C GLU A 128 -1.78 -10.10 -14.99
N ASP A 129 -1.19 -11.19 -14.48
CA ASP A 129 -0.23 -12.02 -15.24
C ASP A 129 -0.77 -12.43 -16.62
N TYR A 130 0.00 -12.15 -17.68
CA TYR A 130 -0.38 -12.37 -19.08
C TYR A 130 -1.69 -11.65 -19.48
N GLY A 131 -2.01 -10.53 -18.82
CA GLY A 131 -3.25 -9.78 -18.97
C GLY A 131 -3.04 -8.27 -19.00
N ALA A 132 -3.93 -7.50 -18.38
CA ALA A 132 -3.80 -6.05 -18.25
C ALA A 132 -2.48 -5.68 -17.54
N GLY A 133 -1.78 -4.65 -18.02
CA GLY A 133 -0.49 -4.19 -17.47
C GLY A 133 0.71 -5.14 -17.64
N ALA A 134 0.51 -6.46 -17.70
CA ALA A 134 1.56 -7.46 -17.91
C ALA A 134 1.27 -8.41 -19.10
N PRO A 135 0.96 -7.90 -20.32
CA PRO A 135 0.52 -8.74 -21.44
C PRO A 135 1.60 -9.70 -21.97
N GLY A 136 2.88 -9.41 -21.70
CA GLY A 136 4.02 -10.20 -22.19
C GLY A 136 4.54 -11.30 -21.23
N GLY A 137 4.00 -11.42 -20.01
CA GLY A 137 4.62 -12.30 -19.02
C GLY A 137 4.04 -12.25 -17.60
N ARG A 138 4.85 -12.66 -16.61
CA ARG A 138 4.49 -12.67 -15.19
C ARG A 138 4.90 -11.34 -14.53
N LEU A 139 3.99 -10.73 -13.79
CA LEU A 139 4.29 -9.62 -12.89
C LEU A 139 5.34 -10.06 -11.86
N LEU A 140 6.35 -9.23 -11.64
CA LEU A 140 7.27 -9.36 -10.51
C LEU A 140 6.91 -8.35 -9.42
N ASP A 141 6.59 -7.10 -9.82
CA ASP A 141 6.19 -6.04 -8.91
C ASP A 141 5.36 -4.94 -9.60
N VAL A 142 4.60 -4.20 -8.80
CA VAL A 142 3.86 -2.97 -9.15
C VAL A 142 4.07 -1.92 -8.05
N ALA A 143 4.29 -0.67 -8.45
CA ALA A 143 4.35 0.48 -7.56
C ALA A 143 3.51 1.64 -8.12
N ALA A 144 2.66 2.23 -7.27
CA ALA A 144 1.94 3.45 -7.61
C ALA A 144 2.84 4.68 -7.43
N SER A 145 2.75 5.61 -8.39
CA SER A 145 3.39 6.94 -8.28
C SER A 145 2.87 7.72 -7.07
N PRO A 146 3.59 8.75 -6.58
CA PRO A 146 3.21 9.47 -5.35
C PRO A 146 1.81 10.11 -5.35
N ASP A 147 1.23 10.37 -6.52
CA ASP A 147 -0.15 10.88 -6.65
C ASP A 147 -1.16 9.83 -7.17
N GLY A 148 -0.70 8.61 -7.43
CA GLY A 148 -1.55 7.46 -7.79
C GLY A 148 -2.19 7.51 -9.18
N HIS A 149 -1.78 8.42 -10.07
CA HIS A 149 -2.27 8.43 -11.47
C HIS A 149 -1.49 7.50 -12.39
N THR A 150 -0.18 7.34 -12.18
CA THR A 150 0.66 6.40 -12.93
C THR A 150 0.99 5.17 -12.09
N LEU A 151 0.87 3.99 -12.67
CA LEU A 151 1.38 2.72 -12.13
C LEU A 151 2.67 2.35 -12.88
N ALA A 152 3.73 2.05 -12.14
CA ALA A 152 4.89 1.35 -12.68
C ALA A 152 4.72 -0.15 -12.44
N THR A 153 5.05 -0.96 -13.44
CA THR A 153 5.02 -2.43 -13.40
C THR A 153 6.33 -2.99 -13.91
N VAL A 154 6.76 -4.11 -13.32
CA VAL A 154 7.92 -4.86 -13.80
C VAL A 154 7.51 -6.30 -14.07
N VAL A 155 7.77 -6.77 -15.29
CA VAL A 155 7.22 -7.99 -15.85
C VAL A 155 8.36 -8.85 -16.37
N ALA A 156 8.50 -10.07 -15.84
CA ALA A 156 9.36 -11.08 -16.46
C ALA A 156 8.64 -11.64 -17.68
N GLY A 157 9.26 -11.57 -18.86
CA GLY A 157 8.66 -12.07 -20.11
C GLY A 157 8.29 -13.56 -20.01
N ALA A 158 7.40 -14.05 -20.88
CA ALA A 158 6.96 -15.45 -20.88
C ALA A 158 8.12 -16.46 -20.97
N SER A 159 9.18 -16.11 -21.70
CA SER A 159 10.46 -16.83 -21.84
C SER A 159 11.44 -16.62 -20.66
N ARG A 160 11.12 -15.72 -19.71
CA ARG A 160 11.95 -15.25 -18.58
C ARG A 160 13.30 -14.59 -18.91
N ASP A 161 13.75 -14.73 -20.15
CA ASP A 161 14.92 -14.11 -20.79
C ASP A 161 15.00 -12.58 -20.78
N ARG A 162 13.99 -11.88 -20.24
CA ARG A 162 13.97 -10.43 -20.10
C ARG A 162 13.02 -9.96 -19.00
N LEU A 163 13.30 -8.75 -18.53
CA LEU A 163 12.51 -7.96 -17.60
C LEU A 163 12.10 -6.65 -18.28
N GLU A 164 10.80 -6.45 -18.44
CA GLU A 164 10.21 -5.24 -19.04
C GLU A 164 9.66 -4.33 -17.93
N VAL A 165 10.01 -3.04 -17.95
CA VAL A 165 9.42 -2.03 -17.04
C VAL A 165 8.46 -1.16 -17.83
N ASN A 166 7.20 -1.12 -17.41
CA ASN A 166 6.14 -0.37 -18.08
C ASN A 166 5.43 0.58 -17.13
N LEU A 167 5.05 1.76 -17.66
CA LEU A 167 4.10 2.67 -17.05
C LEU A 167 2.69 2.40 -17.60
N ILE A 168 1.68 2.61 -16.76
CA ILE A 168 0.27 2.51 -17.11
C ILE A 168 -0.43 3.74 -16.52
N ASP A 169 -1.21 4.45 -17.33
CA ASP A 169 -2.14 5.46 -16.84
C ASP A 169 -3.34 4.76 -16.18
N GLU A 170 -3.61 5.03 -14.91
CA GLU A 170 -4.68 4.37 -14.14
C GLU A 170 -6.09 4.68 -14.72
N SER A 171 -6.22 5.82 -15.40
CA SER A 171 -7.43 6.19 -16.15
C SER A 171 -7.53 5.51 -17.53
N SER A 172 -6.40 5.16 -18.16
CA SER A 172 -6.33 4.50 -19.47
C SER A 172 -5.51 3.20 -19.43
N LEU A 173 -6.08 2.16 -18.83
CA LEU A 173 -5.42 0.86 -18.60
C LEU A 173 -5.04 0.07 -19.87
N SER A 174 -5.38 0.55 -21.07
CA SER A 174 -4.88 0.04 -22.35
C SER A 174 -3.47 0.55 -22.68
N ASP A 175 -3.08 1.70 -22.14
CA ASP A 175 -2.01 2.53 -22.68
C ASP A 175 -0.70 2.27 -21.91
N THR A 176 -0.17 1.07 -22.12
CA THR A 176 1.06 0.58 -21.49
C THR A 176 2.30 1.14 -22.20
N LEU A 177 3.01 2.10 -21.59
CA LEU A 177 4.26 2.68 -22.08
C LEU A 177 5.46 1.92 -21.49
N ARG A 178 6.15 1.11 -22.30
CA ARG A 178 7.44 0.51 -21.89
C ARG A 178 8.52 1.59 -21.79
N ILE A 179 9.16 1.69 -20.62
CA ILE A 179 10.24 2.66 -20.35
C ILE A 179 11.62 2.01 -20.17
N ALA A 180 11.68 0.70 -19.90
CA ALA A 180 12.93 -0.06 -19.93
C ALA A 180 12.71 -1.52 -20.36
N ASN A 181 13.77 -2.13 -20.88
CA ASN A 181 13.92 -3.57 -21.07
C ASN A 181 15.33 -3.96 -20.59
N LEU A 182 15.42 -4.99 -19.76
CA LEU A 182 16.67 -5.57 -19.29
C LEU A 182 16.69 -7.05 -19.71
N ASP A 183 17.67 -7.43 -20.53
CA ASP A 183 17.82 -8.81 -20.97
C ASP A 183 18.47 -9.66 -19.87
N GLY A 184 18.10 -10.95 -19.81
CA GLY A 184 18.54 -11.93 -18.82
C GLY A 184 17.42 -12.46 -17.92
N GLU A 185 17.70 -13.58 -17.22
CA GLU A 185 16.75 -14.18 -16.28
C GLU A 185 16.76 -13.55 -14.89
N PHE A 186 15.58 -13.16 -14.40
CA PHE A 186 15.38 -12.57 -13.09
C PHE A 186 14.35 -13.38 -12.28
N ASN A 187 14.67 -13.74 -11.04
CA ASN A 187 13.76 -14.47 -10.16
C ASN A 187 12.83 -13.52 -9.37
N ALA A 188 13.34 -12.34 -9.01
CA ALA A 188 12.63 -11.28 -8.31
C ALA A 188 13.07 -9.89 -8.79
N ALA A 189 12.16 -8.93 -8.68
CA ALA A 189 12.43 -7.51 -8.88
C ALA A 189 11.54 -6.70 -7.93
N GLN A 190 11.94 -5.46 -7.63
CA GLN A 190 11.15 -4.50 -6.87
C GLN A 190 11.24 -3.12 -7.51
N LEU A 191 10.12 -2.42 -7.58
CA LEU A 191 10.00 -1.02 -7.98
C LEU A 191 9.80 -0.12 -6.75
N THR A 192 10.38 1.06 -6.78
CA THR A 192 10.07 2.13 -5.82
C THR A 192 10.12 3.46 -6.55
N TRP A 193 9.05 4.25 -6.46
CA TRP A 193 9.08 5.63 -6.95
C TRP A 193 9.87 6.47 -5.96
N LEU A 194 10.86 7.19 -6.49
CA LEU A 194 11.69 8.14 -5.74
C LEU A 194 11.06 9.54 -5.84
N SER A 195 10.74 9.95 -7.08
CA SER A 195 10.03 11.18 -7.39
C SER A 195 8.73 10.88 -8.16
N SER A 196 8.03 11.90 -8.68
CA SER A 196 6.96 11.70 -9.67
C SER A 196 7.47 11.34 -11.07
N GLY A 197 8.78 11.40 -11.30
CA GLY A 197 9.44 11.16 -12.58
C GLY A 197 10.58 10.13 -12.54
N ASP A 198 10.96 9.60 -11.38
CA ASP A 198 12.12 8.71 -11.22
C ASP A 198 11.77 7.48 -10.38
N ILE A 199 12.24 6.33 -10.86
CA ILE A 199 11.94 5.00 -10.32
C ILE A 199 13.26 4.27 -10.03
N ALA A 200 13.40 3.76 -8.82
CA ALA A 200 14.37 2.72 -8.52
C ALA A 200 13.81 1.35 -8.89
N LEU A 201 14.61 0.56 -9.61
CA LEU A 201 14.40 -0.86 -9.87
C LEU A 201 15.54 -1.64 -9.23
N ALA A 202 15.24 -2.46 -8.23
CA ALA A 202 16.16 -3.49 -7.72
C ALA A 202 15.86 -4.82 -8.42
N THR A 203 16.87 -5.47 -9.00
CA THR A 203 16.72 -6.80 -9.61
C THR A 203 17.58 -7.86 -8.92
N GLN A 204 17.05 -9.08 -8.86
CA GLN A 204 17.80 -10.28 -8.51
C GLN A 204 17.80 -11.22 -9.73
N ALA A 205 19.00 -11.53 -10.22
CA ALA A 205 19.19 -12.52 -11.27
C ALA A 205 18.82 -13.92 -10.78
N ALA A 206 18.29 -14.76 -11.66
CA ALA A 206 18.09 -16.18 -11.36
C ALA A 206 19.45 -16.87 -11.15
N THR A 207 19.57 -17.69 -10.10
CA THR A 207 20.74 -18.55 -9.93
C THR A 207 20.71 -19.64 -11.01
N PRO A 208 21.76 -19.78 -11.85
CA PRO A 208 21.79 -20.80 -12.89
C PRO A 208 21.65 -22.22 -12.30
N PRO A 209 20.95 -23.15 -12.97
CA PRO A 209 20.91 -24.54 -12.55
C PRO A 209 22.34 -25.13 -12.62
N ALA A 210 22.78 -25.79 -11.55
CA ALA A 210 24.16 -26.25 -11.38
C ALA A 210 24.63 -27.34 -12.37
N SER A 211 23.78 -27.72 -13.33
CA SER A 211 24.03 -28.77 -14.32
C SER A 211 24.32 -28.27 -15.74
N GLU A 212 24.17 -26.97 -16.02
CA GLU A 212 24.24 -26.41 -17.39
C GLU A 212 25.53 -25.62 -17.70
N LEU A 213 26.58 -25.82 -16.88
CA LEU A 213 27.89 -25.14 -16.97
C LEU A 213 28.78 -25.55 -18.19
N THR A 214 28.19 -26.08 -19.26
CA THR A 214 28.92 -26.85 -20.30
C THR A 214 28.68 -26.38 -21.74
N THR A 215 28.18 -25.16 -21.98
CA THR A 215 28.10 -24.60 -23.36
C THR A 215 28.35 -23.08 -23.39
N GLU A 216 29.38 -22.66 -24.13
CA GLU A 216 29.84 -21.26 -24.24
C GLU A 216 28.91 -20.39 -25.12
N THR A 217 27.66 -20.20 -24.70
CA THR A 217 26.76 -19.24 -25.36
C THR A 217 27.09 -17.83 -24.87
N THR A 218 27.62 -16.97 -25.74
CA THR A 218 28.23 -15.68 -25.37
C THR A 218 27.23 -14.56 -25.01
N THR A 219 26.03 -14.92 -24.52
CA THR A 219 25.07 -13.97 -23.96
C THR A 219 25.60 -13.47 -22.61
N ALA A 220 25.63 -12.15 -22.40
CA ALA A 220 26.04 -11.60 -21.12
C ALA A 220 25.13 -12.12 -19.99
N ALA A 221 25.71 -12.70 -18.95
CA ALA A 221 24.94 -13.31 -17.85
C ALA A 221 24.03 -12.26 -17.17
N PRO A 222 22.80 -12.62 -16.74
CA PRO A 222 21.94 -11.72 -15.98
C PRO A 222 22.66 -11.26 -14.72
N VAL A 223 22.69 -9.94 -14.49
CA VAL A 223 23.35 -9.37 -13.33
C VAL A 223 22.35 -8.60 -12.48
N SER A 224 22.16 -9.07 -11.24
CA SER A 224 21.48 -8.33 -10.18
C SER A 224 22.04 -6.91 -10.10
N GLY A 225 21.17 -5.93 -9.86
CA GLY A 225 21.60 -4.53 -9.82
C GLY A 225 20.50 -3.59 -9.40
N LEU A 226 20.92 -2.41 -8.96
CA LEU A 226 20.06 -1.27 -8.73
C LEU A 226 20.13 -0.37 -9.96
N TYR A 227 18.98 -0.08 -10.54
CA TYR A 227 18.81 0.76 -11.72
C TYR A 227 17.97 1.98 -11.33
N LEU A 228 18.38 3.15 -11.77
CA LEU A 228 17.59 4.38 -11.72
C LEU A 228 16.99 4.61 -13.11
N ILE A 229 15.68 4.79 -13.17
CA ILE A 229 14.92 4.93 -14.42
C ILE A 229 14.12 6.24 -14.36
N THR A 230 14.45 7.20 -15.21
CA THR A 230 13.63 8.41 -15.38
C THR A 230 12.49 8.08 -16.34
N ALA A 231 11.27 8.18 -15.82
CA ALA A 231 9.99 7.88 -16.46
C ALA A 231 9.51 8.97 -17.45
N GLY A 232 9.97 10.22 -17.27
CA GLY A 232 9.64 11.33 -18.16
C GLY A 232 10.47 11.34 -19.46
N PRO A 233 10.00 11.99 -20.55
CA PRO A 233 10.77 12.11 -21.79
C PRO A 233 11.90 13.16 -21.66
N PRO A 234 13.15 12.86 -22.09
CA PRO A 234 13.61 11.59 -22.64
C PRO A 234 13.80 10.53 -21.55
N THR A 235 13.16 9.37 -21.73
CA THR A 235 13.29 8.24 -20.79
C THR A 235 14.73 7.74 -20.77
N SER A 236 15.30 7.57 -19.58
CA SER A 236 16.67 7.07 -19.43
C SER A 236 16.77 6.03 -18.33
N ILE A 237 17.68 5.07 -18.52
CA ILE A 237 18.02 4.05 -17.52
C ILE A 237 19.52 4.11 -17.25
N ARG A 238 19.88 4.21 -15.97
CA ARG A 238 21.24 4.11 -15.45
C ARG A 238 21.31 2.93 -14.49
N ARG A 239 22.26 2.03 -14.71
CA ARG A 239 22.67 1.08 -13.68
C ARG A 239 23.63 1.75 -12.70
N LEU A 240 23.54 1.41 -11.42
CA LEU A 240 24.54 1.77 -10.42
C LEU A 240 25.57 0.63 -10.34
N ASP A 241 26.63 0.71 -11.14
CA ASP A 241 27.61 -0.37 -11.29
C ASP A 241 28.55 -0.51 -10.09
N GLY A 242 28.71 0.49 -9.21
CA GLY A 242 29.43 0.33 -7.94
C GLY A 242 28.71 -0.59 -6.94
N ILE A 243 27.39 -0.75 -7.07
CA ILE A 243 26.56 -1.61 -6.21
C ILE A 243 26.83 -3.10 -6.52
N LYS A 244 27.84 -3.65 -5.84
CA LYS A 244 28.24 -5.07 -5.94
C LYS A 244 27.62 -5.97 -4.87
N CYS A 245 26.81 -5.43 -3.95
CA CYS A 245 26.18 -6.22 -2.89
C CYS A 245 24.97 -7.06 -3.38
N PRO A 246 24.68 -8.20 -2.74
CA PRO A 246 23.41 -8.91 -2.94
C PRO A 246 22.22 -8.02 -2.58
N LEU A 247 21.32 -7.81 -3.54
CA LEU A 247 20.10 -7.06 -3.32
C LEU A 247 18.98 -7.92 -2.72
N SER A 248 18.07 -7.24 -2.06
CA SER A 248 16.89 -7.73 -1.34
C SER A 248 15.88 -6.58 -1.24
N PRO A 249 14.68 -6.73 -0.65
CA PRO A 249 13.70 -5.65 -0.63
C PRO A 249 14.25 -4.35 -0.04
N LEU A 250 14.28 -3.30 -0.86
CA LEU A 250 14.81 -1.98 -0.52
C LEU A 250 13.75 -1.12 0.18
N ALA A 251 14.20 -0.31 1.13
CA ALA A 251 13.48 0.85 1.64
C ALA A 251 14.37 2.10 1.46
N PHE A 252 13.92 3.07 0.67
CA PHE A 252 14.66 4.31 0.36
C PHE A 252 14.46 5.40 1.41
N SER A 253 15.46 6.26 1.58
CA SER A 253 15.40 7.43 2.45
C SER A 253 14.58 8.57 1.82
N PRO A 254 13.98 9.48 2.61
CA PRO A 254 13.18 10.62 2.11
C PRO A 254 13.88 11.59 1.14
N ASN A 255 15.19 11.45 0.93
CA ASN A 255 15.99 12.24 -0.01
C ASN A 255 16.69 11.37 -1.07
N ASP A 256 16.32 10.08 -1.19
CA ASP A 256 16.83 9.07 -2.12
C ASP A 256 18.35 8.78 -2.09
N ALA A 257 19.12 9.47 -1.25
CA ALA A 257 20.57 9.31 -1.12
C ALA A 257 20.97 7.94 -0.53
N PHE A 258 20.11 7.35 0.29
CA PHE A 258 20.34 6.05 0.91
C PHE A 258 19.18 5.08 0.64
N ALA A 259 19.50 3.79 0.59
CA ALA A 259 18.52 2.73 0.71
C ALA A 259 18.99 1.68 1.73
N VAL A 260 18.05 0.99 2.35
CA VAL A 260 18.36 -0.19 3.18
C VAL A 260 17.82 -1.43 2.48
N ALA A 261 18.73 -2.30 2.09
CA ALA A 261 18.44 -3.66 1.68
C ALA A 261 18.07 -4.47 2.93
N GLN A 262 16.82 -4.90 3.04
CA GLN A 262 16.25 -5.50 4.25
C GLN A 262 16.68 -6.96 4.52
N GLY A 263 17.33 -7.57 3.53
CA GLY A 263 17.87 -8.93 3.59
C GLY A 263 16.85 -10.04 3.34
N THR A 264 17.37 -11.25 3.17
CA THR A 264 16.63 -12.51 3.00
C THR A 264 17.40 -13.64 3.71
N SER A 265 16.98 -14.89 3.53
CA SER A 265 17.78 -16.07 3.94
C SER A 265 19.09 -16.24 3.14
N THR A 266 19.29 -15.51 2.03
CA THR A 266 20.45 -15.62 1.13
C THR A 266 21.22 -14.31 0.91
N ALA A 267 20.64 -13.16 1.28
CA ALA A 267 21.27 -11.84 1.21
C ALA A 267 21.26 -11.19 2.61
N PRO A 268 22.42 -10.83 3.20
CA PRO A 268 22.45 -10.12 4.48
C PRO A 268 21.97 -8.66 4.30
N PRO A 269 21.34 -8.02 5.31
CA PRO A 269 20.91 -6.64 5.20
C PRO A 269 22.07 -5.66 5.05
N GLN A 270 21.90 -4.61 4.26
CA GLN A 270 22.94 -3.61 3.97
C GLN A 270 22.36 -2.20 3.85
N ILE A 271 23.16 -1.19 4.19
CA ILE A 271 22.94 0.19 3.73
C ILE A 271 23.56 0.30 2.33
N ILE A 272 22.85 0.93 1.42
CA ILE A 272 23.30 1.34 0.10
C ILE A 272 23.41 2.87 0.13
N ASP A 273 24.58 3.40 -0.22
CA ASP A 273 24.75 4.80 -0.62
C ASP A 273 24.55 4.88 -2.13
N VAL A 274 23.48 5.56 -2.55
CA VAL A 274 23.02 5.65 -3.93
C VAL A 274 23.90 6.61 -4.74
N HIS A 275 24.55 7.57 -4.09
CA HIS A 275 25.40 8.58 -4.75
C HIS A 275 26.86 8.14 -4.85
N ALA A 276 27.41 7.50 -3.83
CA ALA A 276 28.73 6.89 -3.83
C ALA A 276 28.76 5.52 -4.54
N GLU A 277 27.59 4.98 -4.93
CA GLU A 277 27.39 3.63 -5.45
C GLU A 277 28.10 2.56 -4.60
N SER A 278 27.90 2.60 -3.28
CA SER A 278 28.56 1.69 -2.34
C SER A 278 27.58 0.98 -1.41
N CYS A 279 27.98 -0.17 -0.86
CA CYS A 279 27.19 -0.91 0.13
C CYS A 279 28.00 -1.13 1.41
N THR A 280 27.34 -0.98 2.57
CA THR A 280 27.88 -1.31 3.90
C THR A 280 26.97 -2.32 4.57
N GLY A 281 27.50 -3.49 4.94
CA GLY A 281 26.73 -4.53 5.62
C GLY A 281 26.27 -4.10 7.01
N LEU A 282 25.01 -4.38 7.36
CA LEU A 282 24.44 -4.07 8.66
C LEU A 282 24.75 -5.18 9.69
N PRO A 283 25.05 -4.84 10.96
CA PRO A 283 25.35 -5.81 12.01
C PRO A 283 24.07 -6.44 12.61
N SER A 284 23.15 -6.91 11.77
CA SER A 284 21.97 -7.70 12.19
C SER A 284 22.24 -9.20 12.02
N GLY A 285 21.73 -10.03 12.94
CA GLY A 285 21.93 -11.49 12.93
C GLY A 285 21.09 -12.25 11.89
N GLY A 286 20.52 -11.53 10.91
CA GLY A 286 19.54 -12.01 9.94
C GLY A 286 18.80 -10.84 9.30
N PRO A 287 17.71 -11.11 8.55
CA PRO A 287 16.86 -10.08 7.95
C PRO A 287 16.29 -9.08 8.96
N LEU A 288 15.96 -7.89 8.47
CA LEU A 288 15.30 -6.84 9.22
C LEU A 288 14.11 -6.28 8.43
N GLN A 289 13.28 -5.48 9.09
CA GLN A 289 12.24 -4.68 8.46
C GLN A 289 12.48 -3.22 8.81
N VAL A 290 12.57 -2.34 7.83
CA VAL A 290 12.59 -0.88 8.06
C VAL A 290 11.16 -0.44 8.41
N LEU A 291 11.03 0.28 9.52
CA LEU A 291 9.73 0.77 10.02
C LEU A 291 9.49 2.24 9.63
N GLY A 292 10.57 2.99 9.38
CA GLY A 292 10.50 4.37 8.92
C GLY A 292 11.86 5.06 8.97
N TRP A 293 12.02 6.11 8.17
CA TRP A 293 13.23 6.93 8.11
C TRP A 293 13.08 8.24 8.89
N ALA A 294 14.19 8.77 9.39
CA ALA A 294 14.22 10.12 9.92
C ALA A 294 13.95 11.12 8.79
N PRO A 295 13.25 12.24 9.03
CA PRO A 295 12.95 13.23 7.97
C PRO A 295 14.18 13.82 7.29
N ASP A 296 15.32 13.85 7.98
CA ASP A 296 16.64 14.31 7.49
C ASP A 296 17.46 13.23 6.78
N SER A 297 16.95 11.99 6.71
CA SER A 297 17.63 10.80 6.18
C SER A 297 18.92 10.37 6.92
N THR A 298 19.24 10.92 8.10
CA THR A 298 20.48 10.55 8.85
C THR A 298 20.38 9.20 9.57
N ALA A 299 19.17 8.69 9.74
CA ALA A 299 18.87 7.49 10.51
C ALA A 299 17.58 6.80 10.05
N PHE A 300 17.42 5.53 10.43
CA PHE A 300 16.18 4.76 10.21
C PHE A 300 15.84 3.89 11.42
N LEU A 301 14.54 3.62 11.60
CA LEU A 301 14.02 2.63 12.54
C LEU A 301 13.94 1.27 11.84
N TYR A 302 14.35 0.22 12.54
CA TYR A 302 14.18 -1.15 12.08
C TYR A 302 13.79 -2.12 13.19
N ARG A 303 13.07 -3.18 12.82
CA ARG A 303 12.86 -4.40 13.61
C ARG A 303 13.76 -5.51 13.05
N SER A 304 14.43 -6.29 13.91
CA SER A 304 15.23 -7.43 13.47
C SER A 304 14.41 -8.73 13.54
N ALA A 305 14.57 -9.65 12.60
CA ALA A 305 13.82 -10.91 12.61
C ALA A 305 14.16 -11.81 13.81
N ASP A 306 15.37 -11.71 14.38
CA ASP A 306 15.78 -12.44 15.58
C ASP A 306 15.28 -11.80 16.90
N ARG A 307 14.79 -10.55 16.86
CA ARG A 307 14.46 -9.74 18.04
C ARG A 307 13.22 -8.89 17.78
N ASN A 308 12.13 -9.26 18.45
CA ASN A 308 11.00 -8.36 18.68
C ASN A 308 11.48 -7.16 19.51
N SER A 309 11.96 -6.12 18.86
CA SER A 309 12.48 -4.86 19.40
C SER A 309 12.70 -3.89 18.23
N VAL A 310 12.50 -2.61 18.49
CA VAL A 310 12.79 -1.51 17.57
C VAL A 310 14.16 -0.93 17.89
N PHE A 311 14.97 -0.77 16.85
CA PHE A 311 16.27 -0.12 16.90
C PHE A 311 16.30 1.09 15.97
N ARG A 312 16.98 2.17 16.37
CA ARG A 312 17.39 3.26 15.48
C ARG A 312 18.82 2.98 15.01
N PHE A 313 19.05 2.84 13.72
CA PHE A 313 20.39 2.89 13.15
C PHE A 313 20.75 4.36 12.84
N ASP A 314 21.92 4.80 13.27
CA ASP A 314 22.50 6.10 12.96
C ASP A 314 23.57 5.92 11.86
N ILE A 315 23.37 6.51 10.68
CA ILE A 315 24.21 6.23 9.51
C ILE A 315 25.62 6.78 9.70
N LEU A 316 25.75 8.04 10.15
CA LEU A 316 27.04 8.70 10.33
C LEU A 316 27.84 8.10 11.50
N ALA A 317 27.18 7.69 12.58
CA ALA A 317 27.84 7.04 13.71
C ALA A 317 27.94 5.50 13.58
N GLY A 318 27.45 4.90 12.49
CA GLY A 318 27.57 3.48 12.17
C GLY A 318 27.01 2.52 13.22
N ARG A 319 25.98 2.93 13.99
CA ARG A 319 25.58 2.25 15.23
C ARG A 319 24.08 2.18 15.45
N SER A 320 23.64 1.09 16.08
CA SER A 320 22.25 0.90 16.51
C SER A 320 22.05 1.30 17.98
N ALA A 321 20.93 1.96 18.27
CA ALA A 321 20.40 2.16 19.62
C ALA A 321 19.02 1.53 19.75
N THR A 322 18.74 0.83 20.86
CA THR A 322 17.40 0.26 21.13
C THR A 322 16.44 1.39 21.51
N ILE A 323 15.30 1.47 20.82
CA ILE A 323 14.25 2.48 21.06
C ILE A 323 13.11 1.88 21.88
N ALA A 324 12.58 0.74 21.45
CA ALA A 324 11.50 0.04 22.14
C ALA A 324 11.80 -1.46 22.20
N ILE A 325 11.58 -2.07 23.37
CA ILE A 325 11.80 -3.50 23.56
C ILE A 325 10.46 -4.21 23.42
N SER A 326 10.42 -5.34 22.70
CA SER A 326 9.22 -6.17 22.54
C SER A 326 8.04 -5.40 21.96
N SER A 327 8.27 -4.84 20.76
CA SER A 327 7.30 -4.16 19.90
C SER A 327 7.84 -4.18 18.46
N GLY A 328 6.95 -4.18 17.46
CA GLY A 328 7.24 -3.82 16.07
C GLY A 328 6.58 -2.52 15.63
N ALA A 329 6.01 -1.77 16.56
CA ALA A 329 5.16 -0.61 16.33
C ALA A 329 5.88 0.69 16.72
N ALA A 330 6.64 1.27 15.79
CA ALA A 330 7.25 2.58 15.94
C ALA A 330 7.47 3.28 14.59
N ALA A 331 7.46 4.61 14.58
CA ALA A 331 7.70 5.45 13.41
C ALA A 331 8.32 6.80 13.80
N TYR A 332 8.88 7.52 12.82
CA TYR A 332 9.26 8.92 12.96
C TYR A 332 8.08 9.84 12.61
N ALA A 333 7.83 10.85 13.45
CA ALA A 333 7.03 12.02 13.11
C ALA A 333 7.80 12.99 12.20
N SER A 334 7.08 13.93 11.57
CA SER A 334 7.69 14.89 10.63
C SER A 334 8.68 15.87 11.28
N ASP A 335 8.65 16.01 12.61
CA ASP A 335 9.61 16.80 13.39
C ASP A 335 10.85 15.99 13.86
N GLY A 336 10.95 14.71 13.51
CA GLY A 336 12.02 13.81 13.93
C GLY A 336 11.78 13.09 15.26
N THR A 337 10.70 13.38 15.98
CA THR A 337 10.29 12.63 17.18
C THR A 337 9.95 11.19 16.82
N ILE A 338 10.53 10.21 17.51
CA ILE A 338 10.12 8.82 17.39
C ILE A 338 8.90 8.56 18.28
N ILE A 339 7.82 8.08 17.66
CA ILE A 339 6.64 7.54 18.32
C ILE A 339 6.81 6.02 18.39
N ALA A 340 6.70 5.43 19.57
CA ALA A 340 6.81 3.98 19.75
C ALA A 340 5.79 3.43 20.74
N LEU A 341 5.07 2.38 20.34
CA LEU A 341 4.23 1.58 21.22
C LEU A 341 5.09 0.60 22.03
N GLY A 342 4.80 0.46 23.31
CA GLY A 342 5.42 -0.53 24.17
C GLY A 342 4.88 -0.49 25.60
N SER A 343 5.71 -0.89 26.56
CA SER A 343 5.41 -0.75 27.98
C SER A 343 6.70 -0.62 28.80
N GLN A 344 6.71 0.25 29.80
CA GLN A 344 7.82 0.35 30.77
C GLN A 344 7.96 -0.93 31.62
N GLU A 345 6.91 -1.73 31.70
CA GLU A 345 6.87 -3.02 32.43
C GLU A 345 7.42 -4.19 31.61
N LEU A 346 7.83 -3.96 30.35
CA LEU A 346 8.18 -4.98 29.38
C LEU A 346 9.69 -4.99 29.07
N SER A 347 10.25 -6.19 28.98
CA SER A 347 11.62 -6.45 28.51
C SER A 347 11.62 -7.69 27.62
N TRP A 348 12.67 -7.91 26.83
CA TRP A 348 12.74 -9.07 25.93
C TRP A 348 12.67 -10.39 26.72
N ARG A 349 13.33 -10.44 27.89
CA ARG A 349 13.27 -11.59 28.81
C ARG A 349 11.84 -11.84 29.26
N ARG A 350 11.09 -10.79 29.61
CA ARG A 350 9.70 -10.91 30.05
C ARG A 350 8.76 -11.30 28.92
N ALA A 351 8.95 -10.77 27.71
CA ALA A 351 8.14 -11.16 26.54
C ALA A 351 8.31 -12.63 26.16
N VAL A 352 9.53 -13.19 26.33
CA VAL A 352 9.83 -14.60 26.02
C VAL A 352 9.49 -15.55 27.17
N ALA A 353 9.78 -15.19 28.43
CA ALA A 353 9.56 -16.05 29.59
C ALA A 353 8.15 -15.92 30.21
N GLU A 354 7.52 -14.76 30.08
CA GLU A 354 6.16 -14.47 30.56
C GLU A 354 5.25 -13.96 29.41
N PRO A 355 5.11 -14.67 28.27
CA PRO A 355 4.35 -14.17 27.11
C PRO A 355 2.90 -13.81 27.45
N MET A 356 2.30 -14.50 28.42
CA MET A 356 0.93 -14.31 28.90
C MET A 356 0.80 -13.27 30.04
N SER A 357 1.91 -12.67 30.50
CA SER A 357 1.86 -11.60 31.51
C SER A 357 1.12 -10.37 30.97
N ARG A 358 0.26 -9.78 31.80
CA ARG A 358 -0.40 -8.51 31.46
C ARG A 358 0.55 -7.33 31.69
N VAL A 359 0.64 -6.46 30.70
CA VAL A 359 1.39 -5.20 30.71
C VAL A 359 0.51 -4.07 30.18
N LYS A 360 0.71 -2.84 30.67
CA LYS A 360 -0.04 -1.66 30.21
C LYS A 360 0.44 -1.23 28.83
N ALA A 361 -0.48 -0.97 27.89
CA ALA A 361 -0.11 -0.39 26.61
C ALA A 361 0.20 1.12 26.78
N GLN A 362 1.35 1.54 26.25
CA GLN A 362 1.86 2.90 26.35
C GLN A 362 2.47 3.36 25.02
N ILE A 363 2.36 4.66 24.73
CA ILE A 363 3.11 5.33 23.67
C ILE A 363 4.25 6.13 24.31
N ALA A 364 5.47 5.78 23.96
CA ALA A 364 6.65 6.60 24.19
C ALA A 364 6.84 7.59 23.03
N LEU A 365 7.18 8.83 23.37
CA LEU A 365 7.63 9.88 22.45
C LEU A 365 9.09 10.20 22.83
N PHE A 366 9.99 10.10 21.87
CA PHE A 366 11.43 10.23 22.06
C PHE A 366 12.03 11.13 20.97
N ASP A 367 12.52 12.30 21.37
CA ASP A 367 13.34 13.16 20.51
C ASP A 367 14.79 12.63 20.51
N PRO A 368 15.38 12.22 19.37
CA PRO A 368 16.76 11.71 19.29
C PRO A 368 17.85 12.67 19.80
N HIS A 369 17.55 13.97 19.91
CA HIS A 369 18.47 15.01 20.35
C HIS A 369 18.30 15.37 21.83
N GLN A 370 17.32 14.79 22.54
CA GLN A 370 17.03 15.03 23.95
C GLN A 370 17.08 13.73 24.78
N SER A 371 17.30 13.87 26.09
CA SER A 371 17.20 12.76 27.05
C SER A 371 15.79 12.55 27.61
N LEU A 372 14.81 13.37 27.19
CA LEU A 372 13.46 13.38 27.74
C LEU A 372 12.51 12.49 26.93
N THR A 373 12.18 11.32 27.46
CA THR A 373 11.10 10.47 26.93
C THR A 373 9.77 10.84 27.59
N THR A 374 8.76 11.25 26.81
CA THR A 374 7.38 11.37 27.31
C THR A 374 6.67 10.04 27.13
N ILE A 375 5.96 9.54 28.14
CA ILE A 375 5.25 8.25 28.07
C ILE A 375 3.78 8.43 28.46
N ASN A 376 2.88 8.15 27.53
CA ASN A 376 1.43 8.24 27.67
C ASN A 376 0.84 6.83 27.73
N SER A 377 -0.17 6.57 28.57
CA SER A 377 -0.88 5.27 28.54
C SER A 377 -2.05 5.32 27.57
N LEU A 378 -2.29 4.23 26.85
CA LEU A 378 -3.48 4.04 26.01
C LEU A 378 -4.72 3.57 26.79
N GLY A 379 -4.66 3.51 28.12
CA GLY A 379 -5.80 3.18 28.99
C GLY A 379 -6.16 1.69 29.08
N PHE A 380 -5.52 0.82 28.29
CA PHE A 380 -5.72 -0.64 28.32
C PHE A 380 -4.45 -1.42 28.67
N ALA A 381 -4.64 -2.71 28.98
CA ALA A 381 -3.56 -3.67 29.19
C ALA A 381 -3.74 -4.88 28.27
N THR A 382 -2.62 -5.47 27.85
CA THR A 382 -2.57 -6.64 26.96
C THR A 382 -1.51 -7.64 27.43
N GLN A 383 -1.43 -8.79 26.77
CA GLN A 383 -0.36 -9.77 26.97
C GLN A 383 0.95 -9.30 26.34
N SER A 384 2.07 -9.56 27.02
CA SER A 384 3.42 -9.24 26.56
C SER A 384 3.73 -9.76 25.15
N ALA A 385 3.23 -10.94 24.77
CA ALA A 385 3.39 -11.48 23.42
C ALA A 385 2.57 -10.74 22.36
N LEU A 386 1.32 -10.34 22.66
CA LEU A 386 0.48 -9.58 21.74
C LEU A 386 1.03 -8.17 21.50
N LEU A 387 1.51 -7.51 22.56
CA LEU A 387 2.16 -6.20 22.44
C LEU A 387 3.41 -6.26 21.55
N ALA A 388 4.18 -7.35 21.66
CA ALA A 388 5.39 -7.57 20.86
C ALA A 388 5.13 -7.84 19.36
N GLN A 389 3.93 -8.27 18.99
CA GLN A 389 3.52 -8.50 17.61
C GLN A 389 2.99 -7.24 16.90
N SER A 390 2.60 -6.22 17.68
CA SER A 390 2.02 -4.97 17.17
C SER A 390 2.86 -4.30 16.06
N THR A 391 2.21 -3.67 15.09
CA THR A 391 2.82 -2.88 14.02
C THR A 391 2.32 -1.44 14.03
N MET A 392 3.01 -0.54 13.32
CA MET A 392 2.64 0.88 13.22
C MET A 392 2.89 1.39 11.80
N MET A 393 2.03 2.28 11.31
CA MET A 393 2.18 3.01 10.06
C MET A 393 1.87 4.50 10.26
N PHE A 394 2.70 5.39 9.71
CA PHE A 394 2.63 6.82 10.00
C PHE A 394 2.34 7.67 8.77
N SER A 395 1.47 8.67 8.91
CA SER A 395 1.17 9.68 7.92
C SER A 395 2.04 10.91 8.14
N GLN A 396 3.07 11.12 7.32
CA GLN A 396 3.88 12.34 7.39
C GLN A 396 3.08 13.62 7.06
N VAL A 397 1.94 13.48 6.36
CA VAL A 397 1.09 14.60 5.92
C VAL A 397 0.16 15.09 7.03
N SER A 398 -0.35 14.19 7.87
CA SER A 398 -1.27 14.52 8.97
C SER A 398 -0.64 14.43 10.37
N ASN A 399 0.52 13.77 10.47
CA ASN A 399 1.22 13.39 11.70
C ASN A 399 0.47 12.36 12.58
N ASP A 400 -0.38 11.53 11.99
CA ASP A 400 -1.12 10.49 12.70
C ASP A 400 -0.49 9.09 12.49
N ALA A 401 -0.47 8.28 13.54
CA ALA A 401 -0.01 6.88 13.52
C ALA A 401 -1.20 5.93 13.59
N ILE A 402 -1.27 4.92 12.71
CA ILE A 402 -2.16 3.76 12.86
C ILE A 402 -1.37 2.60 13.44
N ILE A 403 -1.97 1.93 14.41
CA ILE A 403 -1.37 0.85 15.19
C ILE A 403 -2.27 -0.37 15.05
N ASP A 404 -1.74 -1.47 14.50
CA ASP A 404 -2.34 -2.81 14.69
C ASP A 404 -1.77 -3.41 15.97
N THR A 405 -2.64 -3.77 16.90
CA THR A 405 -2.28 -4.46 18.15
C THR A 405 -3.43 -5.37 18.58
N ALA A 406 -3.25 -6.15 19.64
CA ALA A 406 -4.30 -7.03 20.15
C ALA A 406 -4.37 -7.03 21.68
N ILE A 407 -5.52 -7.42 22.21
CA ILE A 407 -5.81 -7.67 23.63
C ILE A 407 -6.33 -9.10 23.83
N SER A 408 -6.36 -9.60 25.06
CA SER A 408 -6.98 -10.90 25.37
C SER A 408 -8.50 -10.76 25.49
N GLY A 409 -9.25 -11.33 24.54
CA GLY A 409 -10.69 -11.53 24.65
C GLY A 409 -11.06 -12.79 25.44
N ALA A 410 -12.35 -13.17 25.38
CA ALA A 410 -12.87 -14.37 26.05
C ALA A 410 -12.72 -15.66 25.20
N THR A 411 -12.79 -15.51 23.88
CA THR A 411 -12.67 -16.58 22.87
C THR A 411 -11.26 -16.73 22.32
N GLY A 412 -10.50 -15.63 22.23
CA GLY A 412 -9.14 -15.57 21.71
C GLY A 412 -8.58 -14.13 21.76
N PRO A 413 -7.48 -13.85 21.06
CA PRO A 413 -6.98 -12.49 20.88
C PRO A 413 -7.98 -11.63 20.10
N VAL A 414 -8.16 -10.38 20.54
CA VAL A 414 -9.00 -9.38 19.87
C VAL A 414 -8.10 -8.26 19.36
N ARG A 415 -8.06 -8.08 18.03
CA ARG A 415 -7.40 -6.99 17.32
C ARG A 415 -8.02 -5.65 17.73
N LEU A 416 -7.18 -4.63 17.87
CA LEU A 416 -7.52 -3.22 17.97
C LEU A 416 -6.71 -2.49 16.89
N ILE A 417 -7.40 -1.86 15.93
CA ILE A 417 -6.81 -0.84 15.07
C ILE A 417 -6.98 0.50 15.80
N ILE A 418 -5.87 1.15 16.14
CA ILE A 418 -5.85 2.37 16.95
C ILE A 418 -5.18 3.49 16.15
N GLU A 419 -5.83 4.64 16.03
CA GLU A 419 -5.17 5.89 15.67
C GLU A 419 -4.53 6.52 16.91
N TYR A 420 -3.33 7.05 16.74
CA TYR A 420 -2.67 7.94 17.68
C TYR A 420 -2.27 9.24 16.95
N SER A 421 -2.91 10.35 17.30
CA SER A 421 -2.69 11.64 16.65
C SER A 421 -1.59 12.44 17.33
N TYR A 422 -0.59 12.90 16.56
CA TYR A 422 0.53 13.71 17.04
C TYR A 422 0.52 15.08 16.34
N PRO A 423 0.80 16.20 17.05
CA PRO A 423 1.23 16.32 18.45
C PRO A 423 0.08 16.36 19.48
N ALA A 424 -1.17 16.07 19.09
CA ALA A 424 -2.33 16.12 19.98
C ALA A 424 -2.27 15.12 21.15
N ARG A 425 -1.53 14.00 20.99
CA ARG A 425 -1.38 12.89 21.94
C ARG A 425 -2.70 12.17 22.29
N ALA A 426 -3.71 12.33 21.44
CA ALA A 426 -4.98 11.63 21.54
C ALA A 426 -4.89 10.23 20.90
N ALA A 427 -5.72 9.29 21.37
CA ALA A 427 -5.80 7.95 20.82
C ALA A 427 -7.26 7.52 20.63
N PHE A 428 -7.58 6.91 19.49
CA PHE A 428 -8.92 6.49 19.13
C PHE A 428 -8.91 5.06 18.58
N VAL A 429 -9.79 4.18 19.09
CA VAL A 429 -9.99 2.85 18.48
C VAL A 429 -10.80 3.04 17.20
N LEU A 430 -10.21 2.71 16.05
CA LEU A 430 -10.87 2.79 14.75
C LEU A 430 -11.71 1.55 14.44
N ALA A 431 -11.18 0.36 14.74
CA ALA A 431 -11.86 -0.91 14.54
C ALA A 431 -11.38 -1.98 15.54
N HIS A 432 -12.22 -2.97 15.85
CA HIS A 432 -11.88 -4.08 16.76
C HIS A 432 -12.57 -5.40 16.37
N GLY A 433 -11.94 -6.54 16.64
CA GLY A 433 -12.53 -7.85 16.33
C GLY A 433 -11.59 -9.02 16.60
N GLU A 434 -11.98 -10.25 16.30
CA GLU A 434 -11.14 -11.43 16.57
C GLU A 434 -9.93 -11.51 15.63
N VAL A 435 -8.76 -11.88 16.14
CA VAL A 435 -7.56 -12.08 15.31
C VAL A 435 -7.67 -13.39 14.54
N GLN A 436 -8.08 -13.34 13.27
CA GLN A 436 -8.14 -14.50 12.36
C GLN A 436 -6.96 -14.54 11.37
N GLY A 437 -6.31 -13.40 11.11
CA GLY A 437 -5.19 -13.28 10.18
C GLY A 437 -4.37 -12.00 10.36
N PRO A 438 -3.38 -11.74 9.49
CA PRO A 438 -2.74 -10.42 9.39
C PRO A 438 -3.74 -9.35 8.92
N VAL A 439 -3.32 -8.08 8.91
CA VAL A 439 -4.00 -6.98 8.21
C VAL A 439 -3.00 -6.21 7.37
N ALA A 440 -3.44 -5.74 6.21
CA ALA A 440 -2.68 -4.82 5.38
C ALA A 440 -3.36 -3.45 5.42
N ILE A 441 -2.62 -2.42 5.83
CA ILE A 441 -3.14 -1.06 6.10
C ILE A 441 -2.39 -0.07 5.20
N SER A 442 -3.01 1.05 4.82
CA SER A 442 -2.29 2.19 4.24
C SER A 442 -3.00 3.52 4.40
N TRP A 443 -2.23 4.57 4.61
CA TRP A 443 -2.69 5.97 4.59
C TRP A 443 -2.87 6.48 3.17
N SER A 444 -3.92 7.27 2.93
CA SER A 444 -4.07 8.01 1.67
C SER A 444 -2.97 9.07 1.52
N PRO A 445 -2.57 9.45 0.28
CA PRO A 445 -1.49 10.42 0.05
C PRO A 445 -1.73 11.81 0.67
N ASP A 446 -2.96 12.10 1.08
CA ASP A 446 -3.37 13.35 1.72
C ASP A 446 -3.62 13.25 3.24
N GLY A 447 -3.35 12.09 3.86
CA GLY A 447 -3.49 11.89 5.31
C GLY A 447 -4.93 12.01 5.85
N LYS A 448 -5.95 11.73 5.02
CA LYS A 448 -7.37 11.85 5.41
C LYS A 448 -8.12 10.53 5.50
N GLN A 449 -7.61 9.47 4.88
CA GLN A 449 -8.28 8.17 4.83
C GLN A 449 -7.27 7.03 5.06
N ILE A 450 -7.80 5.89 5.50
CA ILE A 450 -7.06 4.65 5.69
C ILE A 450 -7.76 3.55 4.91
N ALA A 451 -7.00 2.81 4.10
CA ALA A 451 -7.43 1.56 3.52
C ALA A 451 -7.01 0.42 4.45
N ILE A 452 -7.94 -0.48 4.77
CA ILE A 452 -7.71 -1.67 5.59
C ILE A 452 -8.18 -2.87 4.78
N VAL A 453 -7.26 -3.78 4.45
CA VAL A 453 -7.58 -5.14 4.01
C VAL A 453 -7.43 -6.05 5.21
N ASP A 454 -8.52 -6.74 5.54
CA ASP A 454 -8.66 -7.60 6.71
C ASP A 454 -9.40 -8.89 6.33
N GLY A 455 -9.00 -10.00 6.94
CA GLY A 455 -9.56 -11.32 6.67
C GLY A 455 -8.54 -12.46 6.75
N ASP A 456 -8.91 -13.59 6.16
CA ASP A 456 -8.10 -14.78 6.01
C ASP A 456 -8.01 -15.23 4.54
N ALA A 457 -7.46 -16.43 4.31
CA ALA A 457 -7.32 -17.03 2.98
C ALA A 457 -8.63 -17.53 2.34
N THR A 458 -9.78 -17.32 2.99
CA THR A 458 -11.12 -17.73 2.52
C THR A 458 -12.08 -16.55 2.39
N HIS A 459 -12.00 -15.57 3.29
CA HIS A 459 -12.83 -14.37 3.28
C HIS A 459 -11.96 -13.16 3.62
N SER A 460 -11.89 -12.20 2.70
CA SER A 460 -11.17 -10.93 2.90
C SER A 460 -12.01 -9.75 2.43
N ILE A 461 -11.90 -8.61 3.12
CA ILE A 461 -12.67 -7.40 2.86
C ILE A 461 -11.74 -6.19 2.86
N LEU A 462 -11.92 -5.30 1.87
CA LEU A 462 -11.36 -3.96 1.87
C LEU A 462 -12.38 -2.99 2.49
N ALA A 463 -11.96 -2.24 3.51
CA ALA A 463 -12.68 -1.06 3.98
C ALA A 463 -11.83 0.20 3.80
N VAL A 464 -12.49 1.33 3.53
CA VAL A 464 -11.88 2.66 3.57
C VAL A 464 -12.60 3.52 4.59
N ILE A 465 -11.84 4.04 5.56
CA ILE A 465 -12.34 4.86 6.67
C ILE A 465 -11.61 6.20 6.74
N ALA A 466 -12.31 7.25 7.16
CA ALA A 466 -11.73 8.53 7.53
C ALA A 466 -11.72 8.66 9.06
N PRO A 467 -10.55 8.85 9.69
CA PRO A 467 -10.44 9.04 11.15
C PRO A 467 -11.09 10.35 11.65
N PRO A 468 -11.31 10.49 12.97
CA PRO A 468 -11.72 11.77 13.57
C PRO A 468 -10.64 12.85 13.37
N LYS A 469 -11.06 14.12 13.42
CA LYS A 469 -10.20 15.31 13.33
C LYS A 469 -10.73 16.41 14.26
#